data_AF-A0A440KLD8-F1
#
_entry.id   AF-A0A440KLD8-F1
#
_cell.length_a   1.000
_cell.length_b   1.000
_cell.length_c   1.000
_cell.angle_alpha   90.00
_cell.angle_beta   90.00
_cell.angle_gamma   90.00
#
_symmetry.space_group_name_H-M   'P 1'
#
loop_
_entity.id
_entity.type
_entity.pdbx_description
1 polymer ?
#
loop_
_entity_poly.entity_id
_entity_poly.type
_entity_poly.pdbx_seq_one_letter_code
_entity_poly.pdbx_strand_id
1 'polypeptide(L)'
;MTISKETATEIAYAYREIETAEKLLAEITESLERHRPPDIRDVFGRRQDGLQLGVPSGETGHRLFNVPWTLARPIIEAHVAEKTALISALNEKARIELDAEAR
;
A
#
# COMPACT_ATOMS: atom_id res chain seq x y z
N MET A 1 21.26 -19.89 -10.79
CA MET A 1 19.81 -19.77 -10.63
C MET A 1 19.49 -18.46 -9.96
N THR A 2 19.06 -17.51 -10.76
CA THR A 2 18.65 -16.16 -10.33
C THR A 2 17.38 -15.80 -11.06
N ILE A 3 16.40 -15.26 -10.32
CA ILE A 3 15.22 -14.65 -10.94
C ILE A 3 15.61 -13.39 -11.70
N SER A 4 14.77 -13.00 -12.63
CA SER A 4 14.96 -11.76 -13.38
C SER A 4 14.96 -10.55 -12.44
N LYS A 5 15.75 -9.53 -12.81
CA LYS A 5 15.81 -8.26 -12.06
C LYS A 5 14.42 -7.62 -11.95
N GLU A 6 13.61 -7.74 -12.99
CA GLU A 6 12.23 -7.23 -13.02
C GLU A 6 11.39 -7.90 -11.93
N THR A 7 11.31 -9.24 -11.94
CA THR A 7 10.56 -10.00 -10.93
C THR A 7 11.05 -9.71 -9.51
N ALA A 8 12.37 -9.65 -9.28
CA ALA A 8 12.92 -9.28 -7.98
C ALA A 8 12.51 -7.86 -7.53
N THR A 9 12.49 -6.91 -8.47
CA THR A 9 12.12 -5.51 -8.19
C THR A 9 10.63 -5.37 -7.88
N GLU A 10 9.78 -6.05 -8.65
CA GLU A 10 8.33 -6.03 -8.45
C GLU A 10 7.94 -6.61 -7.09
N ILE A 11 8.58 -7.72 -6.70
CA ILE A 11 8.38 -8.32 -5.36
C ILE A 11 8.78 -7.32 -4.27
N ALA A 12 9.95 -6.70 -4.39
CA ALA A 12 10.45 -5.74 -3.41
C ALA A 12 9.51 -4.53 -3.26
N TYR A 13 8.98 -4.01 -4.37
CA TYR A 13 8.02 -2.89 -4.32
C TYR A 13 6.68 -3.29 -3.72
N ALA A 14 6.17 -4.49 -4.01
CA ALA A 14 4.94 -4.96 -3.41
C ALA A 14 5.04 -5.08 -1.88
N TYR A 15 6.15 -5.63 -1.35
CA TYR A 15 6.38 -5.68 0.09
C TYR A 15 6.48 -4.29 0.72
N ARG A 16 7.27 -3.39 0.13
CA ARG A 16 7.42 -2.01 0.63
C ARG A 16 6.08 -1.28 0.71
N GLU A 17 5.21 -1.52 -0.26
CA GLU A 17 3.88 -0.92 -0.30
C GLU A 17 2.98 -1.47 0.83
N ILE A 18 3.02 -2.79 1.07
CA ILE A 18 2.31 -3.41 2.21
C ILE A 18 2.81 -2.83 3.53
N GLU A 19 4.12 -2.76 3.75
CA GLU A 19 4.68 -2.21 5.00
C GLU A 19 4.23 -0.77 5.25
N THR A 20 4.13 0.05 4.20
CA THR A 20 3.66 1.43 4.29
C THR A 20 2.17 1.48 4.63
N ALA A 21 1.37 0.65 3.96
CA ALA A 21 -0.06 0.56 4.17
C ALA A 21 -0.42 0.03 5.56
N GLU A 22 0.29 -0.98 6.07
CA GLU A 22 0.10 -1.55 7.41
C GLU A 22 0.44 -0.55 8.52
N LYS A 23 1.53 0.22 8.38
CA LYS A 23 1.87 1.30 9.32
C LYS A 23 0.76 2.34 9.38
N LEU A 24 0.27 2.78 8.22
CA LEU A 24 -0.83 3.74 8.15
C LEU A 24 -2.12 3.17 8.76
N LEU A 25 -2.43 1.89 8.51
CA LEU A 25 -3.61 1.22 9.05
C LEU A 25 -3.55 1.14 10.58
N ALA A 26 -2.37 0.87 11.15
CA ALA A 26 -2.16 0.85 12.59
C ALA A 26 -2.42 2.22 13.23
N GLU A 27 -1.87 3.30 12.65
CA GLU A 27 -2.08 4.67 13.12
C GLU A 27 -3.56 5.09 13.08
N ILE A 28 -4.26 4.73 12.00
CA ILE A 28 -5.69 4.98 11.85
C ILE A 28 -6.50 4.21 12.88
N THR A 29 -6.19 2.92 13.08
CA THR A 29 -6.93 2.04 14.00
C THR A 29 -6.76 2.50 15.45
N GLU A 30 -5.53 2.81 15.88
CA GLU A 30 -5.25 3.35 17.21
C GLU A 30 -6.00 4.66 17.46
N SER A 31 -6.08 5.52 16.44
CA SER A 31 -6.80 6.78 16.51
C SER A 31 -8.31 6.59 16.65
N LEU A 32 -8.90 5.66 15.88
CA LEU A 32 -10.34 5.36 15.91
C LEU A 32 -10.77 4.73 17.24
N GLU A 33 -10.01 3.76 17.76
CA GLU A 33 -10.35 3.04 19.00
C GLU A 33 -10.39 3.97 20.23
N ARG A 34 -9.52 4.98 20.26
CA ARG A 34 -9.43 5.92 21.39
C ARG A 34 -10.60 6.91 21.47
N HIS A 35 -11.56 6.88 20.53
CA HIS A 35 -12.65 7.87 20.42
C HIS A 35 -12.15 9.33 20.44
N ARG A 36 -10.86 9.54 20.13
CA ARG A 36 -10.25 10.85 19.99
C ARG A 36 -10.31 11.22 18.52
N PRO A 37 -10.42 12.52 18.19
CA PRO A 37 -10.20 12.93 16.81
C PRO A 37 -8.79 12.48 16.41
N PRO A 38 -8.62 11.77 15.27
CA PRO A 38 -7.31 11.26 14.85
C PRO A 38 -6.29 12.40 14.81
N ASP A 39 -5.21 12.29 15.59
CA ASP A 39 -4.09 13.24 15.56
C ASP A 39 -3.00 12.73 14.63
N ILE A 40 -3.41 12.39 13.40
CA ILE A 40 -2.50 11.96 12.34
C ILE A 40 -1.84 13.21 11.78
N ARG A 41 -0.49 13.21 11.72
CA ARG A 41 0.29 14.38 11.32
C ARG A 41 1.05 14.10 10.04
N ASP A 42 1.17 15.13 9.21
CA ASP A 42 2.07 15.09 8.06
C ASP A 42 3.55 15.19 8.50
N VAL A 43 4.45 15.06 7.52
CA VAL A 43 5.90 15.21 7.72
C VAL A 43 6.34 16.58 8.27
N PHE A 44 5.45 17.58 8.24
CA PHE A 44 5.67 18.93 8.77
C PHE A 44 5.00 19.12 10.14
N GLY A 45 4.45 18.05 10.73
CA GLY A 45 3.80 18.07 12.04
C GLY A 45 2.38 18.64 12.04
N ARG A 46 1.80 18.92 10.87
CA ARG A 46 0.44 19.48 10.74
C ARG A 46 -0.57 18.35 10.85
N ARG A 47 -1.58 18.55 11.69
CA ARG A 47 -2.70 17.61 11.83
C ARG A 47 -3.49 17.51 10.52
N GLN A 48 -3.80 16.28 10.13
CA GLN A 48 -4.61 15.95 8.96
C GLN A 48 -5.96 15.43 9.43
N ASP A 49 -7.05 16.06 8.96
CA ASP A 49 -8.41 15.67 9.34
C ASP A 49 -8.96 14.53 8.46
N GLY A 50 -8.22 14.07 7.46
CA GLY A 50 -8.56 12.90 6.65
C GLY A 50 -7.47 12.50 5.67
N LEU A 51 -7.68 11.38 4.98
CA LEU A 51 -6.75 10.86 3.99
C LEU A 51 -6.78 11.73 2.72
N GLN A 52 -5.61 11.88 2.09
CA GLN A 52 -5.50 12.43 0.74
C GLN A 52 -5.32 11.30 -0.25
N LEU A 53 -6.24 11.18 -1.21
CA LEU A 53 -6.18 10.17 -2.26
C LEU A 53 -5.92 10.86 -3.60
N GLY A 54 -4.80 10.50 -4.23
CA GLY A 54 -4.52 10.86 -5.62
C GLY A 54 -5.27 9.94 -6.56
N VAL A 55 -6.22 10.48 -7.32
CA VAL A 55 -6.94 9.76 -8.38
C VAL A 55 -6.33 10.17 -9.72
N PRO A 56 -5.57 9.28 -10.38
CA PRO A 56 -5.01 9.59 -11.69
C PRO A 56 -6.16 9.76 -12.69
N SER A 57 -6.24 10.96 -13.30
CA SER A 57 -7.27 11.33 -14.27
C SER A 57 -6.63 12.11 -15.43
N GLY A 58 -6.16 11.40 -16.46
CA GLY A 58 -5.66 12.03 -17.70
C GLY A 58 -4.62 13.14 -17.48
N GLU A 59 -4.72 14.23 -18.25
CA GLU A 59 -3.76 15.36 -18.21
C GLU A 59 -3.73 16.13 -16.87
N THR A 60 -4.73 15.96 -16.00
CA THR A 60 -4.76 16.62 -14.68
C THR A 60 -5.27 15.66 -13.60
N GLY A 61 -4.36 15.18 -12.75
CA GLY A 61 -4.74 14.33 -11.61
C GLY A 61 -5.67 15.06 -10.64
N HIS A 62 -6.76 14.41 -10.24
CA HIS A 62 -7.64 14.90 -9.18
C HIS A 62 -7.18 14.36 -7.83
N ARG A 63 -7.25 15.19 -6.79
CA ARG A 63 -6.98 14.76 -5.40
C ARG A 63 -8.25 14.92 -4.59
N LEU A 64 -8.63 13.85 -3.89
CA LEU A 64 -9.63 13.92 -2.83
C LEU A 64 -8.92 14.27 -1.54
N PHE A 65 -9.35 15.35 -0.90
CA PHE A 65 -8.82 15.80 0.39
C PHE A 65 -9.81 15.47 1.50
N ASN A 66 -9.28 15.25 2.71
CA ASN A 66 -10.07 15.01 3.92
C ASN A 66 -11.05 13.83 3.79
N VAL A 67 -10.64 12.76 3.09
CA VAL A 67 -11.42 11.53 3.03
C VAL A 67 -11.54 10.98 4.46
N PRO A 68 -12.75 10.76 4.99
CA PRO A 68 -12.94 10.29 6.36
C PRO A 68 -12.13 9.02 6.64
N TRP A 69 -11.47 8.97 7.80
CA TRP A 69 -10.65 7.83 8.21
C TRP A 69 -11.42 6.50 8.23
N THR A 70 -12.71 6.55 8.50
CA THR A 70 -13.63 5.41 8.44
C THR A 70 -13.78 4.81 7.04
N LEU A 71 -13.65 5.64 5.99
CA LEU A 71 -13.64 5.20 4.59
C LEU A 71 -12.22 4.85 4.12
N ALA A 72 -11.21 5.51 4.66
CA ALA A 72 -9.80 5.20 4.37
C ALA A 72 -9.42 3.77 4.81
N ARG A 73 -9.89 3.33 5.98
CA ARG A 73 -9.57 2.01 6.53
C ARG A 73 -9.87 0.84 5.56
N PRO A 74 -11.11 0.64 5.06
CA PRO A 74 -11.41 -0.46 4.15
C PRO A 74 -10.68 -0.35 2.80
N ILE A 75 -10.34 0.87 2.35
CA ILE A 75 -9.56 1.08 1.13
C ILE A 75 -8.13 0.57 1.31
N ILE A 76 -7.50 0.91 2.44
CA ILE A 76 -6.13 0.47 2.77
C ILE A 76 -6.10 -1.05 2.95
N GLU A 77 -7.09 -1.62 3.65
CA GLU A 77 -7.22 -3.08 3.81
C GLU A 77 -7.33 -3.79 2.45
N ALA A 78 -8.16 -3.26 1.53
CA ALA A 78 -8.30 -3.82 0.19
C ALA A 78 -6.99 -3.73 -0.61
N HIS A 79 -6.26 -2.62 -0.50
CA HIS A 79 -4.95 -2.44 -1.14
C HIS A 79 -3.91 -3.43 -0.61
N VAL A 80 -3.85 -3.67 0.70
CA VAL A 80 -2.96 -4.69 1.29
C VAL A 80 -3.29 -6.08 0.76
N ALA A 81 -4.58 -6.43 0.67
CA ALA A 81 -5.03 -7.70 0.11
C ALA A 81 -4.61 -7.86 -1.36
N GLU A 82 -4.76 -6.79 -2.17
CA GLU A 82 -4.32 -6.76 -3.56
C GLU A 82 -2.81 -7.01 -3.69
N LYS A 83 -1.98 -6.29 -2.89
CA LYS A 83 -0.52 -6.47 -2.94
C LYS A 83 -0.07 -7.84 -2.46
N THR A 84 -0.76 -8.42 -1.49
CA THR A 84 -0.49 -9.79 -1.02
C THR A 84 -0.78 -10.82 -2.12
N ALA A 85 -1.88 -10.65 -2.86
CA ALA A 85 -2.19 -11.48 -4.01
C ALA A 85 -1.13 -11.31 -5.13
N LEU A 86 -0.68 -10.08 -5.36
CA LEU A 86 0.38 -9.78 -6.33
C LEU A 86 1.70 -10.48 -5.96
N ILE A 87 2.13 -10.44 -4.69
CA ILE A 87 3.32 -11.15 -4.22
C ILE A 87 3.20 -12.65 -4.49
N SER A 88 2.02 -13.23 -4.23
CA SER A 88 1.78 -14.65 -4.49
C SER A 88 1.95 -14.99 -5.97
N ALA A 89 1.40 -14.17 -6.88
CA ALA A 89 1.57 -14.35 -8.31
C ALA A 89 3.02 -14.16 -8.78
N LEU A 90 3.73 -13.18 -8.23
CA LEU A 90 5.14 -12.92 -8.55
C LEU A 90 6.07 -14.02 -8.05
N ASN A 91 5.76 -14.63 -6.90
CA ASN A 91 6.50 -15.79 -6.39
C ASN A 91 6.33 -17.02 -7.31
N GLU A 92 5.14 -17.22 -7.88
CA GLU A 92 4.93 -18.26 -8.89
C GLU A 92 5.73 -17.99 -10.17
N LYS A 93 5.74 -16.74 -10.65
CA LYS A 93 6.59 -16.32 -11.77
C LYS A 93 8.07 -16.58 -11.48
N ALA A 94 8.55 -16.17 -10.30
CA ALA A 94 9.90 -16.40 -9.83
C ALA A 94 10.27 -17.89 -9.81
N ARG A 95 9.35 -18.75 -9.36
CA ARG A 95 9.57 -20.21 -9.38
C ARG A 95 9.72 -20.74 -10.80
N ILE A 96 8.87 -20.30 -11.73
CA ILE A 96 8.96 -20.70 -13.14
C ILE A 96 10.28 -20.24 -13.77
N GLU A 97 10.74 -19.01 -13.47
CA GLU A 97 12.03 -18.50 -13.95
C GLU A 97 13.20 -19.35 -13.44
N LEU A 98 13.17 -19.72 -12.17
CA LEU A 98 14.16 -20.60 -11.55
C LEU A 98 14.18 -21.98 -12.22
N ASP A 99 13.01 -22.60 -12.41
CA ASP A 99 12.90 -23.93 -13.03
C ASP A 99 13.33 -23.92 -14.52
N ALA A 100 13.07 -22.82 -15.24
CA ALA A 100 13.48 -22.66 -16.63
C ALA A 100 15.00 -22.54 -16.79
N GLU A 101 15.68 -21.92 -15.82
CA GLU A 101 17.15 -21.79 -15.84
C GLU A 101 17.87 -23.06 -15.34
N ALA A 102 17.15 -23.98 -14.69
CA ALA A 102 17.68 -25.27 -14.23
C ALA A 102 17.65 -26.38 -15.30
N ARG A 103 16.98 -26.15 -16.44
CA ARG A 103 16.86 -27.08 -17.57
C ARG A 103 17.84 -26.74 -18.69
#